data_AF-A0A4R9LZ88-F1
#
_entry.id   AF-A0A4R9LZ88-F1
#
_cell.length_a   1.000
_cell.length_b   1.000
_cell.length_c   1.000
_cell.angle_alpha   90.00
_cell.angle_beta   90.00
_cell.angle_gamma   90.00
#
_symmetry.space_group_name_H-M   'P 1'
#
loop_
_entity.id
_entity.type
_entity.pdbx_description
1 polymer ?
#
loop_
_entity_poly.entity_id
_entity_poly.type
_entity_poly.pdbx_seq_one_letter_code
_entity_poly.pdbx_strand_id
1 'polypeptide(L)'
;MGIESISSFSSNHISGAKPYSLLPNGDKVAVNRTDSRHYGKTNEAKSPDEVAGTFADALKKAFEQVNDQQVEADELTQKIVFDPNSVELHEVMIAAEKARISLTFAKTMSDGFIRAYRELSQLR
;
A
#
# COMPACT_ATOMS: atom_id res chain seq x y z
N MET A 1 -65.44 -64.48 -19.19
CA MET A 1 -65.09 -63.25 -18.47
C MET A 1 -63.59 -63.26 -18.24
N GLY A 2 -62.84 -62.64 -19.15
CA GLY A 2 -61.40 -62.48 -19.05
C GLY A 2 -61.10 -61.16 -18.35
N ILE A 3 -60.10 -61.15 -17.47
CA ILE A 3 -59.60 -59.93 -16.84
C ILE A 3 -58.24 -59.66 -17.47
N GLU A 4 -58.17 -58.57 -18.23
CA GLU A 4 -56.98 -58.16 -18.96
C GLU A 4 -55.88 -57.67 -18.00
N SER A 5 -54.67 -58.19 -18.20
CA SER A 5 -53.45 -57.70 -17.58
C SER A 5 -53.08 -56.37 -18.21
N ILE A 6 -53.28 -55.27 -17.47
CA ILE A 6 -52.92 -53.92 -17.95
C ILE A 6 -51.40 -53.78 -17.89
N SER A 7 -50.81 -53.60 -19.07
CA SER A 7 -49.40 -53.36 -19.34
C SER A 7 -48.88 -52.03 -18.78
N SER A 8 -47.64 -52.08 -18.29
CA SER A 8 -46.58 -51.05 -18.34
C SER A 8 -47.00 -49.57 -18.31
N PHE A 9 -46.75 -48.91 -17.17
CA PHE A 9 -46.53 -47.46 -17.13
C PHE A 9 -45.15 -47.17 -16.53
N SER A 10 -44.19 -46.93 -17.41
CA SER A 10 -42.94 -46.26 -17.08
C SER A 10 -43.26 -44.79 -16.84
N SER A 11 -43.25 -44.36 -15.58
CA SER A 11 -43.34 -42.94 -15.24
C SER A 11 -41.99 -42.43 -14.79
N ASN A 12 -41.46 -41.57 -15.65
CA ASN A 12 -40.25 -40.79 -15.53
C ASN A 12 -40.03 -40.22 -14.12
N HIS A 13 -38.81 -40.44 -13.60
CA HIS A 13 -38.31 -39.80 -12.40
C HIS A 13 -38.14 -38.29 -12.65
N ILE A 14 -39.17 -37.49 -12.34
CA ILE A 14 -39.02 -36.04 -12.25
C ILE A 14 -38.50 -35.73 -10.85
N SER A 15 -37.17 -35.72 -10.75
CA SER A 15 -36.45 -35.33 -9.54
C SER A 15 -36.89 -33.92 -9.14
N GLY A 16 -37.39 -33.81 -7.91
CA GLY A 16 -37.89 -32.57 -7.32
C GLY A 16 -36.93 -31.41 -7.50
N ALA A 17 -37.53 -30.23 -7.72
CA ALA A 17 -36.88 -28.94 -7.80
C ALA A 17 -35.78 -28.81 -6.74
N LYS A 18 -34.55 -28.57 -7.20
CA LYS A 18 -33.40 -28.34 -6.32
C LYS A 18 -33.72 -27.12 -5.44
N PRO A 19 -33.57 -27.21 -4.11
CA PRO A 19 -33.82 -26.06 -3.24
C PRO A 19 -32.84 -24.95 -3.61
N TYR A 20 -33.37 -23.77 -3.95
CA TYR A 20 -32.56 -22.56 -4.11
C TYR A 20 -31.75 -22.34 -2.82
N SER A 21 -30.43 -22.22 -2.93
CA SER A 21 -29.60 -21.96 -1.76
C SER A 21 -29.92 -20.56 -1.23
N LEU A 22 -30.31 -20.45 0.04
CA LEU A 22 -30.48 -19.17 0.76
C LEU A 22 -29.14 -18.47 1.07
N LEU A 23 -28.02 -19.07 0.69
CA LEU A 23 -26.72 -18.43 0.71
C LEU A 23 -26.66 -17.49 -0.51
N PRO A 24 -26.36 -16.20 -0.35
CA PRO A 24 -26.22 -15.28 -1.47
C PRO A 24 -24.96 -15.65 -2.26
N ASN A 25 -25.07 -16.67 -3.11
CA ASN A 25 -24.11 -16.95 -4.16
C ASN A 25 -24.40 -15.94 -5.27
N GLY A 26 -23.92 -14.71 -5.07
CA GLY A 26 -24.06 -13.64 -6.02
C GLY A 26 -23.44 -14.03 -7.36
N ASP A 27 -24.15 -13.73 -8.44
CA ASP A 27 -23.67 -13.99 -9.79
C ASP A 27 -22.51 -13.03 -10.09
N LYS A 28 -21.33 -13.57 -10.42
CA LYS A 28 -20.14 -12.76 -10.70
C LYS A 28 -20.23 -12.25 -12.14
N VAL A 29 -20.92 -11.14 -12.33
CA VAL A 29 -21.00 -10.48 -13.63
C VAL A 29 -19.70 -9.74 -13.91
N ALA A 30 -18.93 -10.22 -14.89
CA ALA A 30 -17.76 -9.51 -15.38
C ALA A 30 -18.19 -8.31 -16.23
N VAL A 31 -17.93 -7.09 -15.75
CA VAL A 31 -18.19 -5.86 -16.51
C VAL A 31 -17.07 -5.63 -17.52
N ASN A 32 -17.38 -5.77 -18.81
CA ASN A 32 -16.47 -5.36 -19.88
C ASN A 32 -16.52 -3.83 -20.03
N ARG A 33 -15.33 -3.21 -20.11
CA ARG A 33 -15.19 -1.77 -20.26
C ARG A 33 -15.59 -1.34 -21.67
N THR A 34 -16.64 -0.52 -21.76
CA THR A 34 -17.15 0.02 -23.03
C THR A 34 -16.49 1.33 -23.47
N ASP A 35 -15.81 2.05 -22.56
CA ASP A 35 -15.19 3.37 -22.83
C ASP A 35 -13.78 3.49 -22.24
N SER A 36 -12.85 4.03 -23.02
CA SER A 36 -11.43 4.24 -22.68
C SER A 36 -11.15 5.33 -21.63
N ARG A 37 -12.17 5.95 -21.03
CA ARG A 37 -12.03 6.88 -19.90
C ARG A 37 -12.44 6.30 -18.55
N HIS A 38 -12.99 5.08 -18.53
CA HIS A 38 -13.35 4.40 -17.28
C HIS A 38 -12.10 3.86 -16.59
N TYR A 39 -12.08 3.87 -15.26
CA TYR A 39 -11.00 3.23 -14.49
C TYR A 39 -10.90 1.76 -14.91
N GLY A 40 -9.71 1.37 -15.41
CA GLY A 40 -9.43 0.00 -15.81
C GLY A 40 -9.27 -0.91 -14.59
N LYS A 41 -8.96 -2.18 -14.85
CA LYS A 41 -8.50 -3.09 -13.79
C LYS A 41 -7.40 -2.38 -13.01
N THR A 42 -7.67 -2.10 -11.75
CA THR A 42 -6.65 -1.60 -10.82
C THR A 42 -5.58 -2.67 -10.75
N ASN A 43 -4.31 -2.27 -10.68
CA ASN A 43 -3.22 -3.21 -10.42
C ASN A 43 -3.62 -4.12 -9.25
N GLU A 44 -3.26 -5.40 -9.36
CA GLU A 44 -3.56 -6.40 -8.34
C GLU A 44 -3.15 -5.84 -6.97
N ALA A 45 -4.05 -5.94 -5.99
CA ALA A 45 -3.80 -5.39 -4.67
C ALA A 45 -2.55 -6.07 -4.09
N LYS A 46 -1.45 -5.31 -4.00
CA LYS A 46 -0.20 -5.81 -3.43
C LYS A 46 -0.47 -6.32 -2.02
N SER A 47 0.16 -7.44 -1.68
CA SER A 47 0.01 -7.99 -0.34
C SER A 47 0.45 -6.95 0.71
N PRO A 48 -0.19 -6.92 1.89
CA PRO A 48 0.22 -6.00 2.95
C PRO A 48 1.72 -6.09 3.30
N ASP A 49 2.31 -7.29 3.20
CA ASP A 49 3.74 -7.53 3.41
C ASP A 49 4.61 -6.87 2.33
N GLU A 50 4.21 -6.94 1.07
CA GLU A 50 4.94 -6.28 -0.03
C GLU A 50 4.90 -4.75 0.11
N VAL A 51 3.74 -4.21 0.51
CA VAL A 51 3.60 -2.77 0.78
C VAL A 51 4.45 -2.35 1.98
N ALA A 52 4.47 -3.15 3.04
CA ALA A 52 5.30 -2.89 4.23
C ALA A 52 6.80 -2.89 3.90
N GLY A 53 7.27 -3.84 3.07
CA GLY A 53 8.65 -3.89 2.60
C GLY A 53 9.05 -2.64 1.81
N THR A 54 8.23 -2.25 0.83
CA THR A 54 8.51 -1.05 0.02
C THR A 54 8.50 0.25 0.83
N PHE A 55 7.65 0.36 1.85
CA PHE A 55 7.65 1.50 2.76
C PHE A 55 8.90 1.52 3.64
N ALA A 56 9.31 0.36 4.18
CA ALA A 56 10.53 0.26 5.00
C ALA A 56 11.78 0.66 4.19
N ASP A 57 11.87 0.25 2.93
CA ASP A 57 12.95 0.64 2.03
C ASP A 57 12.95 2.15 1.74
N ALA A 58 11.78 2.73 1.48
CA ALA A 58 11.64 4.18 1.26
C ALA A 58 12.01 4.99 2.52
N LEU A 59 11.60 4.52 3.69
CA LEU A 59 11.94 5.14 4.98
C LEU A 59 13.45 5.06 5.25
N LYS A 60 14.06 3.90 5.01
CA LYS A 60 15.51 3.71 5.15
C LYS A 60 16.28 4.67 4.25
N LYS A 61 15.88 4.79 2.98
CA LYS A 61 16.49 5.73 2.03
C LYS A 61 16.33 7.18 2.46
N ALA A 62 15.19 7.55 3.02
CA ALA A 62 14.98 8.90 3.57
C ALA A 62 15.91 9.19 4.75
N PHE A 63 16.13 8.22 5.64
CA PHE A 63 17.10 8.36 6.74
C PHE A 63 18.54 8.46 6.23
N GLU A 64 18.92 7.67 5.22
CA GLU A 64 20.24 7.78 4.57
C GLU A 64 20.44 9.20 3.99
N GLN A 65 19.44 9.76 3.31
CA GLN A 65 19.51 11.13 2.79
C GLN A 65 19.68 12.20 3.87
N VAL A 66 19.01 12.05 5.02
CA VAL A 66 19.15 12.97 6.15
C VAL A 66 20.52 12.85 6.80
N ASN A 67 21.12 11.67 6.80
CA ASN A 67 22.49 11.46 7.25
C ASN A 67 23.49 12.16 6.30
N ASP A 68 23.33 11.99 4.99
CA ASP A 68 24.20 12.64 4.00
C ASP A 68 24.16 14.17 4.12
N GLN A 69 22.96 14.73 4.34
CA GLN A 69 22.79 16.17 4.57
C GLN A 69 23.47 16.67 5.87
N GLN A 70 23.54 15.84 6.91
CA GLN A 70 24.27 16.19 8.14
C GLN A 70 25.78 16.18 7.91
N VAL A 71 26.31 15.15 7.24
CA VAL A 71 27.73 15.05 6.91
C VAL A 71 28.17 16.22 6.04
N GLU A 72 27.39 16.57 5.01
CA GLU A 72 27.67 17.73 4.15
C GLU A 72 27.73 19.04 4.96
N ALA A 73 26.79 19.23 5.89
CA ALA A 73 26.77 20.42 6.75
C ALA A 73 27.99 20.49 7.69
N ASP A 74 28.41 19.35 8.24
CA ASP A 74 29.60 19.25 9.09
C ASP A 74 30.88 19.55 8.29
N GLU A 75 31.00 19.01 7.07
CA GLU A 75 32.13 19.27 6.18
C GLU A 75 32.25 20.75 5.80
N LEU A 76 31.12 21.38 5.47
CA LEU A 76 31.07 22.81 5.16
C LEU A 76 31.45 23.67 6.37
N THR A 77 30.99 23.29 7.56
CA THR A 77 31.37 23.94 8.82
C THR A 77 32.87 23.82 9.07
N GLN A 78 33.43 22.63 8.83
CA GLN A 78 34.85 22.36 9.00
C GLN A 78 35.70 23.19 8.01
N LYS A 79 35.29 23.28 6.75
CA LYS A 79 35.99 24.08 5.72
C LYS A 79 36.07 25.56 6.07
N ILE A 80 35.03 26.16 6.66
CA ILE A 80 35.09 27.56 7.13
C ILE A 80 36.12 27.75 8.25
N VAL A 81 36.22 26.80 9.17
CA VAL A 81 37.13 26.90 10.32
C VAL A 81 38.59 26.79 9.87
N PHE A 82 38.88 25.97 8.87
CA PHE A 82 40.25 25.71 8.40
C PHE A 82 40.69 26.58 7.21
N ASP A 83 39.77 27.00 6.34
CA ASP A 83 40.05 27.85 5.18
C ASP A 83 38.94 28.89 4.96
N PRO A 84 38.96 29.99 5.73
CA PRO A 84 37.94 31.04 5.71
C PRO A 84 37.85 31.84 4.39
N ASN A 85 38.73 31.60 3.41
CA ASN A 85 38.64 32.20 2.08
C ASN A 85 38.10 31.23 1.01
N SER A 86 37.85 29.97 1.35
CA SER A 86 37.40 28.94 0.39
C SER A 86 35.89 28.80 0.28
N VAL A 87 35.12 29.33 1.24
CA VAL A 87 33.65 29.25 1.29
C VAL A 87 33.08 30.52 1.92
N GLU A 88 31.98 31.01 1.37
CA GLU A 88 31.30 32.19 1.90
C GLU A 88 30.48 31.86 3.16
N LEU A 89 30.62 32.64 4.23
CA LEU A 89 29.96 32.40 5.53
C LEU A 89 28.44 32.18 5.43
N HIS A 90 27.78 32.90 4.51
CA HIS A 90 26.34 32.80 4.32
C HIS A 90 25.90 31.46 3.75
N GLU A 91 26.71 30.80 2.92
CA GLU A 91 26.38 29.49 2.36
C GLU A 91 26.37 28.41 3.45
N VAL A 92 27.31 28.48 4.39
CA VAL A 92 27.36 27.54 5.52
C VAL A 92 26.23 27.80 6.51
N MET A 93 25.87 29.06 6.78
CA MET A 93 24.67 29.35 7.58
C MET A 93 23.39 28.83 6.92
N ILE A 94 23.27 28.98 5.59
CA ILE A 94 22.13 28.42 4.84
C ILE A 94 22.13 26.89 4.92
N ALA A 95 23.29 26.25 4.74
CA ALA A 95 23.42 24.80 4.85
C ALA A 95 23.07 24.29 6.25
N ALA A 96 23.58 24.94 7.30
CA ALA A 96 23.29 24.62 8.69
C ALA A 96 21.81 24.76 9.03
N GLU A 97 21.15 25.85 8.60
CA GLU A 97 19.71 26.03 8.86
C GLU A 97 18.89 25.01 8.07
N LYS A 98 19.26 24.71 6.82
CA LYS A 98 18.64 23.65 6.01
C LYS A 98 18.76 22.28 6.70
N ALA A 99 19.93 21.94 7.22
CA ALA A 99 20.14 20.69 7.96
C ALA A 99 19.28 20.64 9.23
N ARG A 100 19.25 21.72 10.01
CA ARG A 100 18.44 21.84 11.23
C ARG A 100 16.94 21.65 10.97
N ILE A 101 16.40 22.32 9.95
CA ILE A 101 15.00 22.19 9.56
C ILE A 101 14.71 20.76 9.08
N SER A 102 15.59 20.19 8.25
CA SER A 102 15.44 18.83 7.70
C SER A 102 15.44 17.76 8.80
N LEU A 103 16.33 17.87 9.78
CA LEU A 103 16.38 16.98 10.94
C LEU A 103 15.09 17.05 11.78
N THR A 104 14.62 18.27 12.06
CA THR A 104 13.39 18.49 12.84
C THR A 104 12.17 17.91 12.13
N PHE A 105 12.10 18.09 10.81
CA PHE A 105 11.05 17.51 9.97
C PHE A 105 11.11 15.98 9.97
N ALA A 106 12.29 15.40 9.74
CA ALA A 106 12.51 13.95 9.73
C ALA A 106 12.10 13.30 11.05
N LYS A 107 12.45 13.91 12.18
CA LYS A 107 12.01 13.48 13.51
C LYS A 107 10.49 13.48 13.63
N THR A 108 9.85 14.58 13.24
CA THR A 108 8.39 14.74 13.33
C THR A 108 7.65 13.71 12.48
N MET A 109 8.13 13.45 11.27
CA MET A 109 7.56 12.44 10.37
C MET A 109 7.77 11.02 10.90
N SER A 110 8.97 10.71 11.42
CA SER A 110 9.27 9.40 12.03
C SER A 110 8.36 9.12 13.22
N ASP A 111 8.21 10.10 14.12
CA ASP A 111 7.30 10.02 15.25
C ASP A 111 5.84 9.80 14.76
N GLY A 112 5.46 10.43 13.64
CA GLY A 112 4.16 10.26 12.98
C GLY A 112 3.93 8.85 12.43
N PHE A 113 4.90 8.29 11.71
CA PHE A 113 4.79 6.94 11.16
C PHE A 113 4.75 5.86 12.25
N ILE A 114 5.52 6.03 13.33
CA ILE A 114 5.46 5.14 14.49
C ILE A 114 4.07 5.16 15.14
N ARG A 115 3.47 6.35 15.29
CA ARG A 115 2.10 6.49 15.81
C ARG A 115 1.09 5.82 14.89
N ALA A 116 1.14 6.10 13.59
CA ALA A 116 0.23 5.50 12.62
C ALA A 116 0.33 3.97 12.59
N TYR A 117 1.54 3.41 12.67
CA TYR A 117 1.73 1.96 12.79
C TYR A 117 1.09 1.40 14.06
N ARG A 118 1.30 2.06 15.20
CA ARG A 118 0.72 1.66 16.49
C ARG A 118 -0.81 1.69 16.46
N GLU A 119 -1.41 2.74 15.92
CA GLU A 119 -2.86 2.87 15.77
C GLU A 119 -3.44 1.76 14.86
N LEU A 120 -2.82 1.52 13.70
CA LEU A 120 -3.22 0.44 12.79
C LEU A 120 -3.07 -0.96 13.38
N SER A 121 -2.20 -1.15 14.37
CA SER A 121 -2.06 -2.41 15.10
C SER A 121 -3.07 -2.56 16.22
N GLN A 122 -3.50 -1.46 16.84
CA GLN A 122 -4.48 -1.45 17.94
C GLN A 122 -5.92 -1.57 17.45
N LEU A 123 -6.20 -1.19 16.20
CA LEU A 123 -7.51 -1.35 15.56
C LEU A 123 -7.81 -2.79 15.10
N ARG A 124 -6.86 -3.72 15.24
CA ARG A 124 -6.99 -5.13 14.83
C ARG A 124 -7.38 -6.02 16.00
#